data_AF-A0A817BV38-F1
#
_entry.id   AF-A0A817BV38-F1
#
_cell.length_a   1.000
_cell.length_b   1.000
_cell.length_c   1.000
_cell.angle_alpha   90.00
_cell.angle_beta   90.00
_cell.angle_gamma   90.00
#
_symmetry.space_group_name_H-M   'P 1'
#
loop_
_entity.id
_entity.type
_entity.pdbx_description
1 polymer ?
#
loop_
_entity_poly.entity_id
_entity_poly.type
_entity_poly.pdbx_seq_one_letter_code
_entity_poly.pdbx_strand_id
1 'polypeptide(L)'
;MFYLKNIARHLTELNLFRTLHSNEDTLYDERLSTRLYLILLNIGIVTIFLYMILAKQMIMFTINWPSIFDYEKLIITDADNTIDCPCSYIAIEYRSFVTTEASFHQICSSDFVSESWIKQMYPTNLSYIYPTDIRRSLSANAQLLHSFCSLSQVIVYDSMVKFGSSSLIAARLMS
;
A
#
# COMPACT_ATOMS: atom_id res chain seq x y z
N MET A 1 20.71 -61.40 4.21
CA MET A 1 20.99 -61.41 5.68
C MET A 1 22.47 -61.44 6.03
N PHE A 2 23.35 -62.09 5.23
CA PHE A 2 24.80 -62.14 5.47
C PHE A 2 25.51 -60.77 5.38
N TYR A 3 25.11 -59.92 4.43
CA TYR A 3 25.73 -58.59 4.22
C TYR A 3 25.55 -57.62 5.39
N LEU A 4 24.33 -57.54 5.95
CA LEU A 4 24.05 -56.70 7.12
C LEU A 4 24.88 -57.11 8.35
N LYS A 5 25.10 -58.41 8.53
CA LYS A 5 25.95 -58.94 9.62
C LYS A 5 27.42 -58.55 9.47
N ASN A 6 27.94 -58.54 8.24
CA ASN A 6 29.33 -58.20 7.96
C ASN A 6 29.58 -56.69 8.09
N ILE A 7 28.60 -55.88 7.68
CA ILE A 7 28.62 -54.41 7.85
C ILE A 7 28.54 -54.04 9.34
N ALA A 8 27.64 -54.67 10.10
CA ALA A 8 27.54 -54.46 11.55
C ALA A 8 28.85 -54.80 12.28
N ARG A 9 29.53 -55.88 11.87
CA ARG A 9 30.84 -56.26 12.42
C ARG A 9 31.92 -55.21 12.15
N HIS A 10 32.02 -54.70 10.93
CA HIS A 10 32.96 -53.63 10.61
C HIS A 10 32.64 -52.31 11.33
N LEU A 11 31.35 -52.00 11.53
CA LEU A 11 30.91 -50.87 12.34
C LEU A 11 31.28 -51.01 13.83
N THR A 12 31.29 -52.23 14.37
CA THR A 12 31.69 -52.47 15.77
C THR A 12 33.20 -52.43 16.01
N GLU A 13 34.01 -52.62 14.96
CA GLU A 13 35.48 -52.62 15.02
C GLU A 13 36.09 -51.24 14.66
N LEU A 14 35.26 -50.29 14.23
CA LEU A 14 35.69 -48.94 13.86
C LEU A 14 36.25 -48.18 15.07
N ASN A 15 37.47 -47.67 14.90
CA ASN A 15 38.17 -46.82 15.86
C ASN A 15 38.82 -45.66 15.09
N LEU A 16 38.17 -44.50 15.13
CA LEU A 16 38.59 -43.29 14.42
C LEU A 16 39.72 -42.54 15.15
N PHE A 17 39.84 -42.73 16.47
CA PHE A 17 40.77 -41.98 17.34
C PHE A 17 42.00 -42.82 17.74
N ARG A 18 42.41 -43.76 16.89
CA ARG A 18 43.48 -44.72 17.18
C ARG A 18 44.83 -44.05 17.46
N THR A 19 45.45 -44.40 18.59
CA THR A 19 46.81 -43.96 18.96
C THR A 19 47.87 -45.04 18.72
N LEU A 20 49.15 -44.64 18.69
CA LEU A 20 50.29 -45.50 18.29
C LEU A 20 50.78 -46.46 19.40
N HIS A 21 50.40 -46.23 20.67
CA HIS A 21 50.73 -47.05 21.83
C HIS A 21 49.47 -47.26 22.66
N SER A 22 48.93 -48.49 22.63
CA SER A 22 47.60 -48.78 23.16
C SER A 22 47.65 -49.79 24.30
N ASN A 23 47.36 -49.35 25.52
CA ASN A 23 46.96 -50.20 26.65
C ASN A 23 45.45 -50.55 26.54
N GLU A 24 44.97 -51.55 27.27
CA GLU A 24 43.55 -51.96 27.22
C GLU A 24 42.58 -50.82 27.55
N ASP A 25 42.92 -49.98 28.55
CA ASP A 25 42.10 -48.82 28.94
C ASP A 25 42.00 -47.78 27.81
N THR A 26 43.12 -47.50 27.13
CA THR A 26 43.14 -46.55 26.01
C THR A 26 42.32 -47.03 24.82
N LEU A 27 42.29 -48.34 24.55
CA LEU A 27 41.46 -48.91 23.48
C LEU A 27 39.96 -48.80 23.78
N TYR A 28 39.58 -48.88 25.05
CA TYR A 28 38.20 -48.69 25.48
C TYR A 28 37.74 -47.25 25.23
N ASP A 29 38.54 -46.27 25.67
CA ASP A 29 38.23 -44.85 25.51
C ASP A 29 38.21 -44.41 24.05
N GLU A 30 39.12 -44.93 23.22
CA GLU A 30 39.17 -44.68 21.78
C GLU A 30 37.91 -45.18 21.05
N ARG A 31 37.46 -46.40 21.38
CA ARG A 31 36.22 -46.98 20.83
C ARG A 31 34.99 -46.24 21.33
N LEU A 32 34.94 -45.86 22.61
CA LEU A 32 33.85 -45.08 23.19
C LEU A 32 33.74 -43.70 22.53
N SER A 33 34.87 -43.01 22.36
CA SER A 33 34.94 -41.72 21.68
C SER A 33 34.52 -41.81 20.22
N THR A 34 34.94 -42.89 19.52
CA THR A 34 34.50 -43.15 18.13
C THR A 34 32.99 -43.33 18.05
N ARG A 35 32.39 -44.10 18.97
CA ARG A 35 30.92 -44.31 19.02
C ARG A 35 30.18 -43.02 19.31
N LEU A 36 30.63 -42.24 20.31
CA LEU A 36 30.05 -40.94 20.64
C LEU A 36 30.13 -39.97 19.46
N TYR A 37 31.29 -39.88 18.80
CA TYR A 37 31.47 -39.06 17.61
C TYR A 37 30.52 -39.45 16.48
N LEU A 38 30.40 -40.74 16.16
CA LEU A 38 29.49 -41.20 15.11
C LEU A 38 28.03 -40.93 15.46
N ILE A 39 27.61 -41.11 16.72
CA ILE A 39 26.26 -40.79 17.17
C ILE A 39 25.98 -39.29 17.00
N LEU A 40 26.88 -38.44 17.50
CA LEU A 40 26.73 -36.98 17.40
C LEU A 40 26.75 -36.49 15.96
N LEU A 41 27.61 -37.06 15.11
CA LEU A 41 27.67 -36.74 13.69
C LEU A 41 26.37 -37.10 12.97
N ASN A 42 25.81 -38.29 13.25
CA ASN A 42 24.52 -38.69 12.68
C ASN A 42 23.39 -37.77 13.17
N ILE A 43 23.36 -37.41 14.46
CA ILE A 43 22.37 -36.44 14.98
C ILE A 43 22.51 -35.10 14.27
N GLY A 44 23.73 -34.59 14.07
CA GLY A 44 23.99 -33.34 13.37
C GLY A 44 23.49 -33.37 11.92
N ILE A 45 23.82 -34.43 11.18
CA ILE A 45 23.38 -34.63 9.78
C ILE A 45 21.85 -34.71 9.71
N VAL A 46 21.21 -35.48 10.59
CA VAL A 46 19.74 -35.59 10.64
C VAL A 46 19.10 -34.24 10.95
N THR A 47 19.65 -33.47 11.89
CA THR A 47 19.14 -32.14 12.23
C THR A 47 19.23 -31.17 11.04
N ILE A 48 20.36 -31.16 10.31
CA ILE A 48 20.53 -30.32 9.11
C ILE A 48 19.56 -30.75 8.02
N PHE A 49 19.41 -32.05 7.79
CA PHE A 49 18.51 -32.58 6.77
C PHE A 49 17.05 -32.26 7.07
N LEU A 50 16.63 -32.42 8.33
CA LEU A 50 15.32 -32.00 8.80
C LEU A 50 15.12 -30.50 8.60
N TYR A 51 16.10 -29.67 8.97
CA TYR A 51 16.01 -28.23 8.73
C TYR A 51 15.81 -27.90 7.26
N MET A 52 16.57 -28.51 6.35
CA MET A 52 16.43 -28.29 4.91
C MET A 52 15.06 -28.70 4.36
N ILE A 53 14.43 -29.74 4.91
CA ILE A 53 13.07 -30.16 4.52
C ILE A 53 12.01 -29.24 5.11
N LEU A 54 12.15 -28.86 6.38
CA LEU A 54 11.15 -28.09 7.12
C LEU A 54 11.24 -26.57 6.86
N ALA A 55 12.38 -26.08 6.40
CA ALA A 55 12.58 -24.68 6.05
C ALA A 55 11.67 -24.33 4.88
N LYS A 56 10.56 -23.66 5.19
CA LYS A 56 9.69 -23.07 4.16
C LYS A 56 10.48 -21.99 3.44
N GLN A 57 10.54 -22.08 2.12
CA GLN A 57 11.06 -21.01 1.29
C GLN A 57 9.97 -19.95 1.13
N MET A 58 10.29 -18.70 1.47
CA MET A 58 9.47 -17.57 1.07
C MET A 58 9.71 -17.28 -0.41
N ILE A 59 8.63 -17.31 -1.19
CA ILE A 59 8.67 -16.96 -2.61
C ILE A 59 8.04 -15.57 -2.73
N MET A 60 8.79 -14.64 -3.31
CA MET A 60 8.23 -13.34 -3.66
C MET A 60 7.55 -13.43 -5.03
N PHE A 61 6.31 -12.98 -5.10
CA PHE A 61 5.57 -12.83 -6.35
C PHE A 61 5.18 -11.36 -6.52
N THR A 62 5.25 -10.87 -7.76
CA THR A 62 4.91 -9.49 -8.10
C THR A 62 3.60 -9.48 -8.86
N ILE A 63 2.63 -8.69 -8.40
CA ILE A 63 1.38 -8.43 -9.10
C ILE A 63 1.47 -7.05 -9.74
N ASN A 64 1.43 -7.01 -11.06
CA ASN A 64 1.42 -5.76 -11.80
C ASN A 64 -0.01 -5.23 -11.87
N TRP A 65 -0.21 -3.96 -11.51
CA TRP A 65 -1.50 -3.27 -11.59
C TRP A 65 -2.65 -4.01 -10.87
N PRO A 66 -2.52 -4.30 -9.56
CA PRO A 66 -3.60 -4.95 -8.81
C PRO A 66 -4.85 -4.07 -8.79
N SER A 67 -6.03 -4.70 -8.81
CA SER A 67 -7.25 -3.96 -8.50
C SER A 67 -7.32 -3.66 -7.00
N ILE A 68 -8.17 -2.70 -6.61
CA ILE A 68 -8.40 -2.41 -5.18
C ILE A 68 -8.88 -3.64 -4.41
N PHE A 69 -9.70 -4.48 -5.05
CA PHE A 69 -10.18 -5.71 -4.45
C PHE A 69 -9.06 -6.74 -4.25
N ASP A 70 -8.13 -6.85 -5.20
CA ASP A 70 -6.97 -7.74 -5.07
C ASP A 70 -6.08 -7.28 -3.92
N TYR A 71 -5.84 -5.97 -3.81
CA TYR A 71 -5.07 -5.38 -2.72
C TYR A 71 -5.72 -5.62 -1.35
N GLU A 72 -7.02 -5.35 -1.23
CA GLU A 72 -7.78 -5.59 0.02
C GLU A 72 -7.75 -7.08 0.41
N LYS A 73 -7.93 -7.98 -0.56
CA LYS A 73 -7.85 -9.42 -0.33
C LYS A 73 -6.45 -9.82 0.14
N LEU A 74 -5.39 -9.28 -0.47
CA LEU A 74 -4.01 -9.58 -0.09
C LEU A 74 -3.70 -9.11 1.33
N ILE A 75 -4.11 -7.90 1.71
CA ILE A 75 -3.93 -7.41 3.10
C ILE A 75 -4.63 -8.31 4.12
N ILE A 76 -5.84 -8.78 3.81
CA ILE A 76 -6.61 -9.63 4.73
C ILE A 76 -5.99 -11.03 4.83
N THR A 77 -5.46 -11.55 3.71
CA THR A 77 -4.96 -12.93 3.63
C THR A 77 -3.52 -13.06 4.13
N ASP A 78 -2.67 -12.09 3.80
CA ASP A 78 -1.26 -12.03 4.17
C ASP A 78 -1.07 -10.95 5.24
N ALA A 79 -1.21 -11.37 6.50
CA ALA A 79 -1.09 -10.49 7.65
C ALA A 79 0.32 -9.90 7.81
N ASP A 80 0.37 -8.57 7.93
CA ASP A 80 1.44 -7.69 8.41
C ASP A 80 2.88 -7.89 7.86
N ASN A 81 3.32 -6.86 7.13
CA ASN A 81 4.71 -6.55 6.73
C ASN A 81 5.37 -7.38 5.62
N THR A 82 4.65 -8.26 4.93
CA THR A 82 5.18 -8.98 3.75
C THR A 82 4.83 -8.32 2.42
N ILE A 83 3.84 -7.42 2.41
CA ILE A 83 3.39 -6.72 1.20
C ILE A 83 4.17 -5.41 1.05
N ASP A 84 4.93 -5.30 -0.04
CA ASP A 84 5.55 -4.04 -0.45
C ASP A 84 4.77 -3.46 -1.63
N CYS A 85 4.39 -2.19 -1.52
CA CYS A 85 3.66 -1.45 -2.55
C CYS A 85 4.43 -0.18 -2.94
N PRO A 86 5.56 -0.34 -3.65
CA PRO A 86 6.33 0.80 -4.10
C PRO A 86 5.59 1.53 -5.23
N CYS A 87 5.70 2.86 -5.25
CA CYS A 87 5.13 3.66 -6.33
C CYS A 87 6.11 3.73 -7.51
N SER A 88 5.58 3.64 -8.73
CA SER A 88 6.37 3.80 -9.96
C SER A 88 6.87 5.24 -10.16
N TYR A 89 6.18 6.21 -9.56
CA TYR A 89 6.50 7.63 -9.65
C TYR A 89 6.55 8.26 -8.26
N ILE A 90 7.45 9.22 -8.06
CA ILE A 90 7.60 9.93 -6.78
C ILE A 90 6.48 10.94 -6.54
N ALA A 91 5.91 11.47 -7.61
CA ALA A 91 4.86 12.48 -7.58
C ALA A 91 3.82 12.11 -8.63
N ILE A 92 2.55 12.06 -8.22
CA ILE A 92 1.41 11.77 -9.08
C ILE A 92 0.41 12.91 -8.95
N GLU A 93 0.12 13.60 -10.05
CA GLU A 93 -0.88 14.68 -10.07
C GLU A 93 -2.27 14.14 -9.69
N TYR A 94 -2.99 14.84 -8.81
CA TYR A 94 -4.34 14.42 -8.41
C TYR A 94 -5.28 14.26 -9.60
N ARG A 95 -5.11 15.08 -10.64
CA ARG A 95 -5.88 14.96 -11.89
C ARG A 95 -5.82 13.57 -12.53
N SER A 96 -4.78 12.78 -12.32
CA SER A 96 -4.65 11.47 -12.97
C SER A 96 -5.49 10.37 -12.30
N PHE A 97 -5.96 10.59 -11.06
CA PHE A 97 -6.69 9.58 -10.30
C PHE A 97 -7.88 10.10 -9.49
N VAL A 98 -8.08 11.42 -9.43
CA VAL A 98 -9.22 12.07 -8.77
C VAL A 98 -10.02 12.86 -9.81
N THR A 99 -11.32 12.58 -9.86
CA THR A 99 -12.29 13.37 -10.63
C THR A 99 -13.09 14.24 -9.67
N THR A 100 -13.04 15.55 -9.88
CA THR A 100 -13.82 16.52 -9.11
C THR A 100 -14.86 17.17 -10.01
N GLU A 101 -16.09 17.29 -9.53
CA GLU A 101 -17.17 18.02 -10.20
C GLU A 101 -17.79 19.05 -9.24
N ALA A 102 -18.02 20.26 -9.74
CA ALA A 102 -18.66 21.32 -8.97
C ALA A 102 -20.15 21.40 -9.29
N SER A 103 -20.97 21.47 -8.24
CA SER A 103 -22.39 21.75 -8.35
C SER A 103 -22.69 23.09 -7.69
N PHE A 104 -23.29 24.01 -8.44
CA PHE A 104 -23.65 25.34 -7.97
C PHE A 104 -25.14 25.40 -7.62
N HIS A 105 -25.51 26.33 -6.75
CA HIS A 105 -26.90 26.54 -6.40
C HIS A 105 -27.74 26.90 -7.64
N GLN A 106 -28.93 26.34 -7.77
CA GLN A 106 -29.81 26.49 -8.95
C GLN A 106 -30.13 27.96 -9.30
N ILE A 107 -30.06 28.86 -8.31
CA ILE A 107 -30.26 30.29 -8.53
C ILE A 107 -29.21 30.90 -9.48
N CYS A 108 -28.00 30.35 -9.50
CA CYS A 108 -26.90 30.80 -10.37
C CYS A 108 -27.10 30.39 -11.84
N SER A 109 -28.04 29.50 -12.12
CA SER A 109 -28.48 29.13 -13.47
C SER A 109 -29.91 29.60 -13.78
N SER A 110 -30.50 30.42 -12.91
CA SER A 110 -31.87 30.93 -13.05
C SER A 110 -31.92 32.30 -13.74
N ASP A 111 -33.11 32.70 -14.17
CA ASP A 111 -33.32 34.03 -14.75
C ASP A 111 -33.00 35.16 -13.77
N PHE A 112 -33.01 34.93 -12.45
CA PHE A 112 -32.75 35.97 -11.44
C PHE A 112 -31.34 36.57 -11.50
N VAL A 113 -30.38 35.84 -12.09
CA VAL A 113 -29.02 36.32 -12.34
C VAL A 113 -28.78 36.70 -13.79
N SER A 114 -29.78 36.62 -14.66
CA SER A 114 -29.63 37.01 -16.06
C SER A 114 -29.55 38.53 -16.20
N GLU A 115 -28.77 39.00 -17.18
CA GLU A 115 -28.72 40.43 -17.48
C GLU A 115 -30.09 41.00 -17.89
N SER A 116 -30.90 40.21 -18.60
CA SER A 116 -32.22 40.63 -19.07
C SER A 116 -33.18 40.88 -17.91
N TRP A 117 -33.17 40.01 -16.90
CA TRP A 117 -33.94 40.19 -15.67
C TRP A 117 -33.48 41.42 -14.89
N ILE A 118 -32.16 41.55 -14.70
CA ILE A 118 -31.57 42.69 -13.98
C ILE A 118 -31.97 44.02 -14.65
N LYS A 119 -31.88 44.10 -15.99
CA LYS A 119 -32.26 45.29 -16.77
C LYS A 119 -33.73 45.65 -16.60
N GLN A 120 -34.63 44.67 -16.56
CA GLN A 120 -36.07 44.90 -16.36
C GLN A 120 -36.41 45.41 -14.96
N MET A 121 -35.56 45.14 -13.97
CA MET A 121 -35.78 45.55 -12.58
C MET A 121 -35.27 46.95 -12.26
N TYR A 122 -34.72 47.68 -13.22
CA TYR A 122 -34.39 49.09 -13.00
C TYR A 122 -35.66 49.95 -13.01
N PRO A 123 -35.98 50.63 -11.90
CA PRO A 123 -37.13 51.51 -11.85
C PRO A 123 -36.90 52.74 -12.74
N THR A 124 -37.84 53.00 -13.65
CA THR A 124 -37.78 54.17 -14.55
C THR A 124 -38.12 55.48 -13.84
N ASN A 125 -38.86 55.44 -12.73
CA ASN A 125 -39.17 56.61 -11.91
C ASN A 125 -39.27 56.24 -10.42
N LEU A 126 -38.35 56.76 -9.61
CA LEU A 126 -38.29 56.51 -8.17
C LEU A 126 -39.26 57.38 -7.35
N SER A 127 -39.84 58.43 -7.96
CA SER A 127 -40.67 59.42 -7.25
C SER A 127 -42.02 58.86 -6.78
N TYR A 128 -42.51 57.82 -7.45
CA TYR A 128 -43.81 57.16 -7.15
C TYR A 128 -43.67 55.88 -6.32
N ILE A 129 -42.44 55.53 -5.94
CA ILE A 129 -42.14 54.26 -5.25
C ILE A 129 -41.84 54.57 -3.80
N TYR A 130 -42.52 53.92 -2.84
CA TYR A 130 -42.24 54.10 -1.41
C TYR A 130 -40.78 53.74 -1.07
N PRO A 131 -40.14 54.42 -0.10
CA PRO A 131 -38.74 54.14 0.27
C PRO A 131 -38.46 52.69 0.67
N THR A 132 -39.44 51.98 1.23
CA THR A 132 -39.34 50.59 1.68
C THR A 132 -39.68 49.56 0.59
N ASP A 133 -40.03 50.00 -0.60
CA ASP A 133 -40.39 49.12 -1.71
C ASP A 133 -39.17 48.38 -2.25
N ILE A 134 -39.27 47.05 -2.33
CA ILE A 134 -38.19 46.17 -2.79
C ILE A 134 -37.69 46.54 -4.19
N ARG A 135 -38.53 47.12 -5.05
CA ARG A 135 -38.15 47.54 -6.41
C ARG A 135 -37.06 48.60 -6.43
N ARG A 136 -36.84 49.32 -5.32
CA ARG A 136 -35.73 50.27 -5.18
C ARG A 136 -34.36 49.58 -5.06
N SER A 137 -34.31 48.36 -4.53
CA SER A 137 -33.07 47.63 -4.26
C SER A 137 -32.94 46.32 -5.03
N LEU A 138 -34.01 45.85 -5.69
CA LEU A 138 -34.06 44.55 -6.35
C LEU A 138 -33.01 44.41 -7.46
N SER A 139 -32.83 45.43 -8.30
CA SER A 139 -31.81 45.41 -9.36
C SER A 139 -30.38 45.33 -8.81
N ALA A 140 -30.10 46.03 -7.70
CA ALA A 140 -28.81 46.01 -7.03
C ALA A 140 -28.54 44.64 -6.37
N ASN A 141 -29.54 44.07 -5.69
CA ASN A 141 -29.43 42.73 -5.10
C ASN A 141 -29.25 41.66 -6.18
N ALA A 142 -29.96 41.75 -7.30
CA ALA A 142 -29.82 40.83 -8.42
C ALA A 142 -28.44 40.92 -9.09
N GLN A 143 -27.87 42.13 -9.22
CA GLN A 143 -26.49 42.33 -9.68
C GLN A 143 -25.45 41.74 -8.73
N LEU A 144 -25.65 41.92 -7.43
CA LEU A 144 -24.79 41.34 -6.42
C LEU A 144 -24.83 39.81 -6.49
N LEU A 145 -26.02 39.23 -6.64
CA LEU A 145 -26.19 37.80 -6.79
C LEU A 145 -25.54 37.27 -8.08
N HIS A 146 -25.73 37.95 -9.21
CA HIS A 146 -25.06 37.61 -10.47
C HIS A 146 -23.54 37.59 -10.32
N SER A 147 -22.99 38.66 -9.74
CA SER A 147 -21.55 38.79 -9.50
C SER A 147 -21.04 37.71 -8.55
N PHE A 148 -21.78 37.40 -7.49
CA PHE A 148 -21.43 36.35 -6.54
C PHE A 148 -21.42 34.97 -7.21
N CYS A 149 -22.43 34.64 -8.01
CA CYS A 149 -22.50 33.38 -8.74
C CYS A 149 -21.34 33.23 -9.73
N SER A 150 -21.06 34.27 -10.51
CA SER A 150 -19.94 34.28 -11.47
C SER A 150 -18.59 34.13 -10.76
N LEU A 151 -18.36 34.90 -9.70
CA LEU A 151 -17.13 34.84 -8.93
C LEU A 151 -16.96 33.46 -8.27
N SER A 152 -18.02 32.90 -7.70
CA SER A 152 -17.99 31.58 -7.08
C SER A 152 -17.62 30.50 -8.09
N GLN A 153 -18.17 30.55 -9.30
CA GLN A 153 -17.82 29.63 -10.38
C GLN A 153 -16.33 29.72 -10.73
N VAL A 154 -15.83 30.93 -10.94
CA VAL A 154 -14.41 31.15 -11.25
C VAL A 154 -13.51 30.62 -10.14
N ILE A 155 -13.78 30.97 -8.88
CA ILE A 155 -12.96 30.54 -7.74
C ILE A 155 -12.95 29.02 -7.59
N VAL A 156 -14.13 28.39 -7.72
CA VAL A 156 -14.24 26.93 -7.57
C VAL A 156 -13.50 26.23 -8.70
N TYR A 157 -13.71 26.64 -9.96
CA TYR A 157 -13.01 26.02 -11.08
C TYR A 157 -11.49 26.24 -11.03
N ASP A 158 -11.02 27.43 -10.67
CA ASP A 158 -9.59 27.70 -10.47
C ASP A 158 -9.00 26.83 -9.36
N SER A 159 -9.72 26.70 -8.24
CA SER A 159 -9.32 25.83 -7.12
C SER A 159 -9.26 24.36 -7.53
N MET A 160 -10.19 23.89 -8.36
CA MET A 160 -10.19 22.52 -8.89
C MET A 160 -8.99 22.29 -9.82
N VAL A 161 -8.69 23.23 -10.70
CA VAL A 161 -7.51 23.14 -11.58
C VAL A 161 -6.23 23.11 -10.74
N LYS A 162 -6.12 24.01 -9.77
CA LYS A 162 -4.98 24.07 -8.84
C LYS A 162 -4.82 22.77 -8.05
N PHE A 163 -5.91 22.24 -7.49
CA PHE A 163 -5.91 20.97 -6.79
C PHE A 163 -5.48 19.83 -7.71
N GLY A 164 -6.05 19.73 -8.92
CA GLY A 164 -5.69 18.69 -9.89
C GLY A 164 -4.22 18.73 -10.32
N SER A 165 -3.63 19.92 -10.40
CA SER A 165 -2.20 20.12 -10.69
C SER A 165 -1.27 19.84 -9.51
N SER A 166 -1.80 19.80 -8.29
CA SER A 166 -1.00 19.42 -7.12
C SER A 166 -0.74 17.91 -7.15
N SER A 167 0.40 17.49 -6.60
CA SER A 167 0.83 16.10 -6.65
C SER A 167 0.79 15.44 -5.29
N LEU A 168 0.34 14.19 -5.26
CA LEU A 168 0.57 13.27 -4.16
C LEU A 168 2.04 12.83 -4.20
N ILE A 169 2.76 13.01 -3.09
CA ILE A 169 4.16 12.59 -2.94
C ILE A 169 4.18 11.18 -2.36
N ALA A 170 4.78 10.24 -3.09
CA ALA A 170 4.94 8.86 -2.66
C ALA A 170 6.01 8.74 -1.58
N ALA A 171 5.74 7.95 -0.53
CA ALA A 171 6.68 7.70 0.55
C ALA A 171 7.83 6.75 0.16
N ARG A 172 7.61 5.86 -0.82
CA ARG A 172 8.56 4.85 -1.28
C ARG A 172 8.48 4.66 -2.80
N LEU A 173 9.64 4.68 -3.45
CA LEU A 173 9.80 4.44 -4.88
C LEU A 173 10.10 2.97 -5.17
N MET A 174 9.68 2.49 -6.34
CA MET A 174 10.06 1.19 -6.88
C MET A 174 11.54 1.24 -7.27
N SER A 175 12.37 0.49 -6.53
CA SER A 175 13.82 0.37 -6.77
C SER A 175 14.13 -0.60 -7.90
#